data_AF-A0AAJ6BH42-F1
#
_entry.id   AF-A0AAJ6BH42-F1
#
_cell.length_a   1.000
_cell.length_b   1.000
_cell.length_c   1.000
_cell.angle_alpha   90.00
_cell.angle_beta   90.00
_cell.angle_gamma   90.00
#
_symmetry.space_group_name_H-M   'P 1'
#
loop_
_entity.id
_entity.type
_entity.pdbx_description
1 polymer ?
#
loop_
_entity_poly.entity_id
_entity_poly.type
_entity_poly.pdbx_seq_one_letter_code
_entity_poly.pdbx_strand_id
1 'polypeptide(L)'
;MQTVVSNDAELFARHIIAKASSIRVTKELLDQKLMNYVTHGNRTEFLIVLRKSIEQRVNEHKEKCDKPNCQFDKGSELAYFVIGQEMELIKSRHISKKEVSDFSFNERDEINSKLDEILEQLKSQGIGQEIIFNEINELREHFDLSKKNWIQLLKGKLYDMAFEAGIEIVVVKGIYNSLSESIKVGSFYLP
;
A
#
# COMPACT_ATOMS: atom_id res chain seq x y z
N MET A 1 13.55 -16.96 -16.25
CA MET A 1 14.96 -16.60 -16.54
C MET A 1 15.52 -15.95 -15.29
N GLN A 2 16.50 -16.57 -14.63
CA GLN A 2 17.07 -16.05 -13.38
C GLN A 2 17.92 -14.81 -13.68
N THR A 3 17.63 -13.68 -13.01
CA THR A 3 18.38 -12.43 -13.20
C THR A 3 19.64 -12.42 -12.32
N VAL A 4 20.62 -11.59 -12.67
CA VAL A 4 21.82 -11.38 -11.84
C VAL A 4 21.44 -10.93 -10.41
N VAL A 5 20.40 -10.09 -10.30
CA VAL A 5 19.84 -9.62 -9.02
C VAL A 5 19.24 -10.78 -8.21
N SER A 6 18.50 -11.68 -8.87
CA SER A 6 17.88 -12.84 -8.21
C SER A 6 18.94 -13.77 -7.62
N ASN A 7 19.98 -14.11 -8.40
CA ASN A 7 21.05 -14.99 -7.93
C ASN A 7 21.82 -14.38 -6.75
N ASP A 8 22.06 -13.07 -6.80
CA ASP A 8 22.77 -12.37 -5.73
C ASP A 8 21.93 -12.31 -4.43
N ALA A 9 20.62 -12.14 -4.54
CA ALA A 9 19.69 -12.19 -3.41
C ALA A 9 19.66 -13.58 -2.74
N GLU A 10 19.60 -14.66 -3.53
CA GLU A 10 19.63 -16.04 -3.04
C GLU A 10 20.92 -16.35 -2.26
N LEU A 11 22.08 -15.90 -2.77
CA LEU A 11 23.36 -16.03 -2.09
C LEU A 11 23.41 -15.22 -0.80
N PHE A 12 22.92 -13.98 -0.84
CA PHE A 12 22.93 -13.10 0.31
C PHE A 12 22.00 -13.58 1.43
N ALA A 13 20.91 -14.28 1.12
CA ALA A 13 19.99 -14.85 2.11
C ALA A 13 20.71 -15.72 3.15
N ARG A 14 21.68 -16.53 2.72
CA ARG A 14 22.48 -17.36 3.64
C ARG A 14 23.36 -16.51 4.54
N HIS A 15 23.96 -15.47 3.98
CA HIS A 15 24.87 -14.59 4.69
C HIS A 15 24.15 -13.78 5.77
N ILE A 16 23.03 -13.13 5.43
CA ILE A 16 22.30 -12.27 6.35
C ILE A 16 21.72 -13.08 7.54
N ILE A 17 21.15 -14.26 7.28
CA ILE A 17 20.65 -15.13 8.36
C ILE A 17 21.79 -15.55 9.31
N ALA A 18 22.94 -15.96 8.76
CA ALA A 18 24.06 -16.44 9.56
C ALA A 18 24.74 -15.35 10.40
N LYS A 19 24.65 -14.09 9.99
CA LYS A 19 25.31 -12.95 10.65
C LYS A 19 24.34 -12.09 11.48
N ALA A 20 23.04 -12.29 11.35
CA ALA A 20 22.03 -11.56 12.10
C ALA A 20 22.07 -11.91 13.59
N SER A 21 22.64 -10.99 14.39
CA SER A 21 22.73 -11.10 15.86
C SER A 21 21.92 -10.03 16.59
N SER A 22 21.56 -8.94 15.91
CA SER A 22 20.71 -7.87 16.41
C SER A 22 20.09 -7.12 15.24
N ILE A 23 19.05 -6.31 15.50
CA ILE A 23 18.44 -5.43 14.49
C ILE A 23 19.49 -4.52 13.85
N ARG A 24 20.36 -3.90 14.67
CA ARG A 24 21.41 -2.98 14.21
C ARG A 24 22.37 -3.66 13.23
N VAL A 25 22.95 -4.80 13.62
CA VAL A 25 23.90 -5.55 12.77
C VAL A 25 23.23 -6.01 11.47
N THR A 26 22.00 -6.50 11.58
CA THR A 26 21.24 -6.98 10.41
C THR A 26 20.93 -5.85 9.44
N LYS A 27 20.58 -4.66 9.96
CA LYS A 27 20.35 -3.47 9.16
C LYS A 27 21.64 -2.98 8.49
N GLU A 28 22.75 -2.89 9.21
CA GLU A 28 24.05 -2.50 8.64
C GLU A 28 24.45 -3.42 7.47
N LEU A 29 24.27 -4.73 7.60
CA LEU A 29 24.53 -5.70 6.53
C LEU A 29 23.63 -5.48 5.31
N LEU A 30 22.33 -5.27 5.53
CA LEU A 30 21.37 -5.04 4.46
C LEU A 30 21.67 -3.72 3.74
N ASP A 31 21.90 -2.64 4.49
CA ASP A 31 22.17 -1.31 3.95
C ASP A 31 23.44 -1.33 3.08
N GLN A 32 24.52 -1.97 3.56
CA GLN A 32 25.75 -2.16 2.79
C GLN A 32 25.51 -2.93 1.48
N LYS A 33 24.69 -3.98 1.53
CA LYS A 33 24.37 -4.76 0.34
C LYS A 33 23.56 -3.95 -0.68
N LEU A 34 22.60 -3.15 -0.22
CA LEU A 34 21.74 -2.33 -1.07
C LEU A 34 22.48 -1.19 -1.78
N MET A 35 23.63 -0.75 -1.26
CA MET A 35 24.51 0.22 -1.93
C MET A 35 25.03 -0.27 -3.28
N ASN A 36 25.10 -1.59 -3.50
CA ASN A 36 25.56 -2.16 -4.77
C ASN A 36 24.56 -1.99 -5.93
N TYR A 37 23.30 -1.66 -5.63
CA TYR A 37 22.26 -1.47 -6.64
C TYR A 37 22.03 0.02 -6.84
N VAL A 38 22.26 0.51 -8.06
CA VAL A 38 22.11 1.93 -8.40
C VAL A 38 20.63 2.32 -8.50
N THR A 39 19.81 1.49 -9.16
CA THR A 39 18.41 1.81 -9.45
C THR A 39 17.47 1.35 -8.34
N HIS A 40 16.36 2.08 -8.16
CA HIS A 40 15.30 1.67 -7.24
C HIS A 40 14.66 0.34 -7.65
N GLY A 41 14.46 0.11 -8.95
CA GLY A 41 13.91 -1.16 -9.47
C GLY A 41 14.74 -2.37 -9.03
N ASN A 42 16.06 -2.31 -9.17
CA ASN A 42 16.94 -3.42 -8.78
C ASN A 42 16.97 -3.62 -7.26
N ARG A 43 16.89 -2.54 -6.45
CA ARG A 43 16.76 -2.65 -4.99
C ARG A 43 15.47 -3.33 -4.58
N THR A 44 14.35 -2.96 -5.21
CA THR A 44 13.04 -3.55 -4.95
C THR A 44 13.02 -5.02 -5.35
N GLU A 45 13.49 -5.35 -6.56
CA GLU A 45 13.62 -6.74 -7.03
C GLU A 45 14.48 -7.57 -6.07
N PHE A 46 15.65 -7.05 -5.67
CA PHE A 46 16.53 -7.70 -4.73
C PHE A 46 15.83 -8.03 -3.41
N LEU A 47 15.13 -7.07 -2.81
CA LEU A 47 14.45 -7.28 -1.52
C LEU A 47 13.29 -8.28 -1.62
N ILE A 48 12.54 -8.27 -2.72
CA ILE A 48 11.46 -9.24 -2.97
C ILE A 48 12.05 -10.65 -3.06
N VAL A 49 13.09 -10.84 -3.87
CA VAL A 49 13.72 -12.15 -4.03
C VAL A 49 14.41 -12.60 -2.73
N LEU A 50 15.06 -11.68 -2.02
CA LEU A 50 15.73 -11.95 -0.75
C LEU A 50 14.73 -12.44 0.30
N ARG A 51 13.59 -11.77 0.44
CA ARG A 51 12.52 -12.17 1.38
C ARG A 51 11.99 -13.56 1.05
N LYS A 52 11.68 -13.82 -0.22
CA LYS A 52 11.22 -15.14 -0.69
C LYS A 52 12.26 -16.24 -0.44
N SER A 53 13.54 -15.93 -0.66
CA SER A 53 14.65 -16.86 -0.43
C SER A 53 14.78 -17.20 1.06
N ILE A 54 14.59 -16.23 1.95
CA ILE A 54 14.58 -16.46 3.40
C ILE A 54 13.40 -17.34 3.79
N GLU A 55 12.19 -17.05 3.30
CA GLU A 55 10.99 -17.85 3.57
C GLU A 55 11.16 -19.31 3.15
N GLN A 56 11.69 -19.54 1.95
CA GLN A 56 11.98 -20.88 1.46
C GLN A 56 12.95 -21.61 2.40
N ARG A 57 14.03 -20.95 2.82
CA ARG A 57 15.02 -21.56 3.71
C ARG A 57 14.48 -21.81 5.12
N VAL A 58 13.58 -20.97 5.61
CA VAL A 58 12.87 -21.22 6.88
C VAL A 58 12.02 -22.48 6.77
N ASN A 59 11.30 -22.65 5.67
CA ASN A 59 10.50 -23.86 5.45
C ASN A 59 11.39 -25.11 5.37
N GLU A 60 12.48 -25.07 4.60
CA GLU A 60 13.47 -26.16 4.51
C GLU A 60 14.15 -26.47 5.86
N HIS A 61 14.33 -25.47 6.72
CA HIS A 61 14.92 -25.64 8.05
C HIS A 61 13.94 -26.31 9.02
N LYS A 62 12.67 -25.89 9.01
CA LYS A 62 11.60 -26.45 9.86
C LYS A 62 11.38 -27.93 9.62
N GLU A 63 11.61 -28.43 8.40
CA GLU A 63 11.54 -29.87 8.10
C GLU A 63 12.62 -30.70 8.81
N LYS A 64 13.70 -30.07 9.30
CA LYS A 64 14.92 -30.75 9.76
C LYS A 64 15.36 -30.35 11.17
N CYS A 65 14.74 -29.35 11.78
CA CYS A 65 15.18 -28.80 13.04
C CYS A 65 13.99 -28.44 13.94
N ASP A 66 13.87 -29.20 15.04
CA ASP A 66 12.87 -28.96 16.10
C ASP A 66 13.49 -28.35 17.36
N LYS A 67 14.72 -27.83 17.27
CA LYS A 67 15.43 -27.30 18.44
C LYS A 67 14.83 -25.96 18.85
N PRO A 68 14.33 -25.81 20.10
CA PRO A 68 13.90 -24.51 20.59
C PRO A 68 15.10 -23.55 20.64
N ASN A 69 14.87 -22.28 20.33
CA ASN A 69 15.89 -21.23 20.30
C ASN A 69 17.04 -21.47 19.32
N CYS A 70 16.77 -22.13 18.18
CA CYS A 70 17.76 -22.29 17.11
C CYS A 70 18.30 -20.92 16.64
N GLN A 71 19.61 -20.82 16.45
CA GLN A 71 20.25 -19.60 15.95
C GLN A 71 19.78 -19.23 14.54
N PHE A 72 19.44 -20.25 13.73
CA PHE A 72 18.86 -20.03 12.42
C PHE A 72 17.54 -19.28 12.51
N ASP A 73 16.64 -19.73 13.38
CA ASP A 73 15.31 -19.12 13.55
C ASP A 73 15.47 -17.65 13.97
N LYS A 74 16.27 -17.41 15.02
CA LYS A 74 16.58 -16.05 15.49
C LYS A 74 17.16 -15.16 14.39
N GLY A 75 18.13 -15.65 13.65
CA GLY A 75 18.74 -14.91 12.54
C GLY A 75 17.76 -14.64 11.40
N SER A 76 16.88 -15.60 11.09
CA SER A 76 15.86 -15.47 10.06
C SER A 76 14.74 -14.51 10.44
N GLU A 77 14.29 -14.50 11.69
CA GLU A 77 13.31 -13.54 12.22
C GLU A 77 13.85 -12.10 12.15
N LEU A 78 15.09 -11.89 12.60
CA LEU A 78 15.75 -10.60 12.51
C LEU A 78 15.89 -10.11 11.07
N ALA A 79 16.34 -10.99 10.17
CA ALA A 79 16.46 -10.68 8.76
C ALA A 79 15.10 -10.32 8.14
N TYR A 80 14.06 -11.12 8.41
CA TYR A 80 12.70 -10.90 7.92
C TYR A 80 12.14 -9.55 8.37
N PHE A 81 12.30 -9.24 9.66
CA PHE A 81 11.85 -7.98 10.25
C PHE A 81 12.54 -6.76 9.63
N VAL A 82 13.87 -6.79 9.49
CA VAL A 82 14.64 -5.68 8.92
C VAL A 82 14.35 -5.49 7.43
N ILE A 83 14.27 -6.58 6.66
CA ILE A 83 13.88 -6.53 5.25
C ILE A 83 12.47 -5.96 5.10
N GLY A 84 11.54 -6.38 5.95
CA GLY A 84 10.18 -5.82 6.01
C GLY A 84 10.19 -4.31 6.20
N GLN A 85 10.94 -3.80 7.18
CA GLN A 85 11.08 -2.36 7.39
C GLN A 85 11.67 -1.64 6.16
N GLU A 86 12.72 -2.18 5.53
CA GLU A 86 13.32 -1.54 4.36
C GLU A 86 12.39 -1.56 3.14
N MET A 87 11.61 -2.63 2.96
CA MET A 87 10.55 -2.69 1.94
C MET A 87 9.48 -1.64 2.20
N GLU A 88 9.04 -1.47 3.44
CA GLU A 88 8.08 -0.40 3.82
C GLU A 88 8.70 1.00 3.68
N LEU A 89 10.01 1.17 3.92
CA LEU A 89 10.72 2.41 3.65
C LEU A 89 10.82 2.71 2.15
N ILE A 90 11.06 1.70 1.32
CA ILE A 90 11.09 1.87 -0.13
C ILE A 90 9.69 2.14 -0.67
N LYS A 91 8.67 1.44 -0.20
CA LYS A 91 7.26 1.72 -0.51
C LYS A 91 6.90 3.14 -0.10
N SER A 92 7.16 3.53 1.15
CA SER A 92 6.88 4.88 1.65
C SER A 92 7.72 5.97 0.96
N ARG A 93 8.92 5.67 0.44
CA ARG A 93 9.71 6.57 -0.41
C ARG A 93 9.19 6.66 -1.84
N HIS A 94 8.59 5.59 -2.36
CA HIS A 94 7.86 5.64 -3.62
C HIS A 94 6.53 6.37 -3.44
N ILE A 95 5.87 6.24 -2.29
CA ILE A 95 4.68 7.02 -1.88
C ILE A 95 5.07 8.48 -1.60
N SER A 96 6.25 8.79 -1.06
CA SER A 96 6.67 10.19 -0.86
C SER A 96 7.14 10.89 -2.14
N LYS A 97 7.44 10.15 -3.22
CA LYS A 97 7.51 10.68 -4.59
C LYS A 97 6.22 10.51 -5.40
N LYS A 98 5.27 9.73 -4.89
CA LYS A 98 3.98 9.40 -5.51
C LYS A 98 2.91 9.56 -4.42
N GLU A 99 2.68 10.83 -4.08
CA GLU A 99 1.57 11.32 -3.27
C GLU A 99 1.63 10.92 -1.78
N VAL A 100 2.19 11.82 -0.96
CA VAL A 100 1.65 12.01 0.40
C VAL A 100 0.15 12.19 0.19
N SER A 101 -0.65 11.27 0.71
CA SER A 101 -2.11 11.42 0.71
C SER A 101 -2.43 12.84 1.16
N ASP A 102 -3.00 13.64 0.25
CA ASP A 102 -3.40 15.02 0.53
C ASP A 102 -4.51 15.07 1.59
N PHE A 103 -5.10 13.91 1.94
CA PHE A 103 -6.18 13.74 2.89
C PHE A 103 -5.65 13.42 4.29
N SER A 104 -5.81 14.37 5.20
CA SER A 104 -5.69 14.17 6.64
C SER A 104 -6.73 13.17 7.16
N PHE A 105 -6.50 12.64 8.37
CA PHE A 105 -7.45 11.72 9.01
C PHE A 105 -8.87 12.33 9.11
N ASN A 106 -8.98 13.60 9.51
CA ASN A 106 -10.27 14.29 9.64
C ASN A 106 -10.96 14.46 8.28
N GLU A 107 -10.23 14.75 7.21
CA GLU A 107 -10.81 14.86 5.87
C GLU A 107 -11.32 13.51 5.36
N ARG A 108 -10.64 12.41 5.66
CA ARG A 108 -11.11 11.07 5.32
C ARG A 108 -12.41 10.74 6.04
N ASP A 109 -12.50 11.08 7.32
CA ASP A 109 -13.69 10.87 8.14
C ASP A 109 -14.90 11.68 7.64
N GLU A 110 -14.66 12.95 7.26
CA GLU A 110 -15.68 13.82 6.66
C GLU A 110 -16.17 13.27 5.31
N ILE A 111 -15.25 12.84 4.44
CA ILE A 111 -15.61 12.29 3.12
C ILE A 111 -16.35 10.96 3.29
N ASN A 112 -15.92 10.08 4.20
CA ASN A 112 -16.62 8.83 4.49
C ASN A 112 -18.06 9.07 4.96
N SER A 113 -18.23 10.04 5.85
CA SER A 113 -19.55 10.45 6.36
C SER A 113 -20.45 10.96 5.22
N LYS A 114 -19.92 11.80 4.33
CA LYS A 114 -20.66 12.26 3.15
C LYS A 114 -21.02 11.13 2.19
N LEU A 115 -20.10 10.19 1.96
CA LEU A 115 -20.38 9.02 1.14
C LEU A 115 -21.50 8.16 1.75
N ASP A 116 -21.55 8.04 3.08
CA ASP A 116 -22.65 7.35 3.79
C ASP A 116 -23.97 8.11 3.62
N GLU A 117 -23.99 9.44 3.76
CA GLU A 117 -25.17 10.27 3.50
C GLU A 117 -25.68 10.12 2.06
N ILE A 118 -24.78 10.11 1.08
CA ILE A 118 -25.12 9.91 -0.33
C ILE A 118 -25.72 8.53 -0.55
N LEU A 119 -25.14 7.47 0.03
CA LEU A 119 -25.68 6.12 -0.06
C LEU A 119 -27.09 6.04 0.54
N GLU A 120 -27.33 6.66 1.68
CA GLU A 120 -28.67 6.70 2.29
C GLU A 120 -29.67 7.50 1.43
N GLN A 121 -29.26 8.62 0.84
CA GLN A 121 -30.10 9.37 -0.10
C GLN A 121 -30.46 8.55 -1.34
N LEU A 122 -29.48 7.87 -1.94
CA LEU A 122 -29.71 7.00 -3.09
C LEU A 122 -30.66 5.84 -2.73
N LYS A 123 -30.42 5.15 -1.60
CA LYS A 123 -31.35 4.12 -1.08
C LYS A 123 -32.77 4.64 -0.93
N SER A 124 -32.94 5.85 -0.38
CA SER A 124 -34.26 6.47 -0.15
C SER A 124 -35.00 6.78 -1.45
N GLN A 125 -34.28 6.99 -2.55
CA GLN A 125 -34.82 7.21 -3.89
C GLN A 125 -35.11 5.89 -4.64
N GLY A 126 -34.95 4.74 -3.98
CA GLY A 126 -35.10 3.42 -4.60
C GLY A 126 -33.85 2.98 -5.39
N ILE A 127 -32.75 3.70 -5.26
CA ILE A 127 -31.49 3.48 -5.97
C ILE A 127 -30.53 2.75 -5.01
N GLY A 128 -30.59 1.41 -5.01
CA GLY A 128 -29.84 0.56 -4.06
C GLY A 128 -29.11 -0.62 -4.71
N GLN A 129 -28.74 -0.50 -5.99
CA GLN A 129 -28.07 -1.57 -6.71
C GLN A 129 -26.66 -1.81 -6.17
N GLU A 130 -26.22 -3.07 -6.13
CA GLU A 130 -24.89 -3.50 -5.66
C GLU A 130 -23.74 -2.74 -6.35
N ILE A 131 -23.91 -2.43 -7.64
CA ILE A 131 -22.96 -1.64 -8.43
C ILE A 131 -22.62 -0.33 -7.72
N ILE A 132 -23.62 0.41 -7.22
CA ILE A 132 -23.42 1.70 -6.55
C ILE A 132 -22.61 1.54 -5.26
N PHE A 133 -22.89 0.49 -4.48
CA PHE A 133 -22.12 0.21 -3.27
C PHE A 133 -20.67 -0.13 -3.59
N ASN A 134 -20.44 -0.91 -4.64
CA ASN A 134 -19.09 -1.28 -5.08
C ASN A 134 -18.32 -0.04 -5.53
N GLU A 135 -18.91 0.82 -6.37
CA GLU A 135 -18.26 2.05 -6.83
C GLU A 135 -17.90 3.00 -5.66
N ILE A 136 -18.78 3.11 -4.66
CA ILE A 136 -18.55 3.94 -3.48
C ILE A 136 -17.51 3.32 -2.54
N ASN A 137 -17.52 2.01 -2.32
CA ASN A 137 -16.51 1.33 -1.51
C ASN A 137 -15.13 1.43 -2.13
N GLU A 138 -15.03 1.28 -3.45
CA GLU A 138 -13.77 1.47 -4.16
C GLU A 138 -13.24 2.90 -3.97
N LEU A 139 -14.09 3.93 -3.96
CA LEU A 139 -13.65 5.30 -3.65
C LEU A 139 -13.04 5.44 -2.25
N ARG A 140 -13.54 4.69 -1.25
CA ARG A 140 -13.01 4.70 0.13
C ARG A 140 -11.63 4.05 0.23
N GLU A 141 -11.34 3.07 -0.62
CA GLU A 141 -10.05 2.38 -0.63
C GLU A 141 -8.92 3.23 -1.20
N HIS A 142 -9.23 4.30 -1.93
CA HIS A 142 -8.27 5.08 -2.72
C HIS A 142 -7.87 6.43 -2.11
N PHE A 143 -7.99 6.62 -0.79
CA PHE A 143 -7.50 7.85 -0.11
C PHE A 143 -5.98 8.00 -0.14
N ASP A 144 -5.26 7.01 -0.63
CA ASP A 144 -3.83 7.08 -0.95
C ASP A 144 -3.54 7.94 -2.20
N LEU A 145 -4.55 8.27 -3.01
CA LEU A 145 -4.44 9.22 -4.12
C LEU A 145 -4.38 10.68 -3.65
N SER A 146 -3.77 11.57 -4.46
CA SER A 146 -3.92 13.02 -4.30
C SER A 146 -5.38 13.45 -4.44
N LYS A 147 -5.73 14.59 -3.83
CA LYS A 147 -7.08 15.17 -3.91
C LYS A 147 -7.55 15.31 -5.36
N LYS A 148 -6.63 15.70 -6.25
CA LYS A 148 -6.90 15.84 -7.68
C LYS A 148 -7.22 14.51 -8.34
N ASN A 149 -6.40 13.48 -8.10
CA ASN A 149 -6.61 12.15 -8.71
C ASN A 149 -7.85 11.47 -8.14
N TRP A 150 -8.13 11.65 -6.84
CA TRP A 150 -9.34 11.15 -6.20
C TRP A 150 -10.61 11.80 -6.79
N ILE A 151 -10.61 13.12 -7.02
CA ILE A 151 -11.74 13.80 -7.70
C ILE A 151 -11.92 13.30 -9.15
N GLN A 152 -10.83 12.97 -9.85
CA GLN A 152 -10.91 12.37 -11.18
C GLN A 152 -11.50 10.96 -11.15
N LEU A 153 -11.10 10.14 -10.16
CA LEU A 153 -11.66 8.82 -9.93
C LEU A 153 -13.16 8.92 -9.61
N LEU A 154 -13.54 9.80 -8.67
CA LEU A 154 -14.95 10.10 -8.34
C LEU A 154 -15.75 10.41 -9.59
N LYS A 155 -15.23 11.26 -10.48
CA LYS A 155 -15.90 11.60 -11.73
C LYS A 155 -16.12 10.38 -12.61
N GLY A 156 -15.11 9.52 -12.79
CA GLY A 156 -15.23 8.28 -13.56
C GLY A 156 -16.30 7.35 -12.99
N LYS A 157 -16.19 7.05 -11.69
CA LYS A 157 -17.14 6.23 -10.92
C LYS A 157 -18.59 6.72 -11.04
N LEU A 158 -18.77 8.04 -11.01
CA LEU A 158 -20.06 8.69 -11.19
C LEU A 158 -20.65 8.54 -12.60
N TYR A 159 -19.81 8.53 -13.64
CA TYR A 159 -20.25 8.19 -15.00
C TYR A 159 -20.64 6.72 -15.11
N ASP A 160 -19.87 5.82 -14.50
CA ASP A 160 -20.15 4.39 -14.51
C ASP A 160 -21.48 4.12 -13.80
N MET A 161 -21.73 4.73 -12.63
CA MET A 161 -23.02 4.67 -11.95
C MET A 161 -24.18 5.26 -12.79
N ALA A 162 -23.95 6.36 -13.51
CA ALA A 162 -24.97 6.95 -14.39
C ALA A 162 -25.37 5.98 -15.52
N PHE A 163 -24.38 5.29 -16.08
CA PHE A 163 -24.55 4.43 -17.25
C PHE A 163 -25.06 3.03 -16.87
N GLU A 164 -24.44 2.40 -15.88
CA GLU A 164 -24.70 1.03 -15.47
C GLU A 164 -25.87 0.92 -14.50
N ALA A 165 -25.97 1.83 -13.54
CA ALA A 165 -27.05 1.85 -12.56
C ALA A 165 -28.23 2.75 -12.96
N GLY A 166 -28.14 3.43 -14.11
CA GLY A 166 -29.22 4.27 -14.66
C GLY A 166 -29.53 5.51 -13.82
N ILE A 167 -28.56 6.02 -13.06
CA ILE A 167 -28.75 7.20 -12.22
C ILE A 167 -28.86 8.46 -13.08
N GLU A 168 -29.84 9.32 -12.78
CA GLU A 168 -30.00 10.59 -13.47
C GLU A 168 -28.76 11.48 -13.32
N ILE A 169 -28.35 12.10 -14.43
CA ILE A 169 -27.17 12.97 -14.48
C ILE A 169 -27.24 14.15 -13.50
N VAL A 170 -28.45 14.58 -13.11
CA VAL A 170 -28.65 15.65 -12.12
C VAL A 170 -28.23 15.19 -10.73
N VAL A 171 -28.62 13.96 -10.34
CA VAL A 171 -28.22 13.34 -9.07
C VAL A 171 -26.70 13.16 -9.03
N VAL A 172 -26.13 12.65 -10.12
CA VAL A 172 -24.68 12.47 -10.29
C VAL A 172 -23.91 13.78 -10.11
N LYS A 173 -24.40 14.88 -10.71
CA LYS A 173 -23.82 16.22 -10.52
C LYS A 173 -23.93 16.71 -9.08
N GLY A 174 -25.04 16.44 -8.41
CA GLY A 174 -25.24 16.75 -6.99
C GLY A 174 -24.18 16.07 -6.11
N ILE A 175 -23.96 14.77 -6.33
CA ILE A 175 -22.95 13.98 -5.62
C ILE A 175 -21.54 14.53 -5.88
N TYR A 176 -21.19 14.77 -7.15
CA TYR A 176 -19.88 15.32 -7.51
C TYR A 176 -19.62 16.65 -6.80
N ASN A 177 -20.60 17.56 -6.79
CA ASN A 177 -20.47 18.87 -6.17
C ASN A 177 -20.31 18.76 -4.66
N SER A 178 -21.17 17.99 -3.99
CA SER A 178 -21.13 17.80 -2.52
C SER A 178 -19.78 17.28 -2.04
N LEU A 179 -19.22 16.28 -2.74
CA LEU A 179 -17.92 15.70 -2.40
C LEU A 179 -16.75 16.61 -2.78
N SER A 180 -16.81 17.25 -3.96
CA SER A 180 -15.76 18.18 -4.40
C SER A 180 -15.63 19.41 -3.50
N GLU A 181 -16.74 19.87 -2.91
CA GLU A 181 -16.75 21.01 -1.97
C GLU A 181 -16.05 20.67 -0.65
N SER A 182 -16.31 19.51 -0.03
CA SER A 182 -15.59 19.07 1.19
C SER A 182 -14.08 19.06 0.99
N ILE A 183 -13.63 18.65 -0.19
CA ILE A 183 -12.21 18.52 -0.50
C ILE A 183 -11.53 19.89 -0.66
N LYS A 184 -12.27 20.90 -1.13
CA LYS A 184 -11.76 22.27 -1.29
C LYS A 184 -11.75 23.06 0.02
N VAL A 185 -12.63 22.73 0.96
CA VAL A 185 -12.71 23.43 2.26
C VAL A 185 -11.54 23.05 3.19
N GLY A 186 -10.87 21.92 2.96
CA GLY A 186 -9.70 21.47 3.73
C GLY A 186 -8.35 22.18 3.45
N SER A 187 -8.31 23.18 2.57
CA SER A 187 -7.05 23.87 2.21
C SER A 187 -7.02 25.36 2.54
N PHE A 188 -7.51 25.80 3.70
CA PHE A 188 -7.17 27.14 4.22
C PHE A 188 -7.14 27.17 5.76
N TYR A 189 -5.94 27.08 6.32
CA TYR A 189 -5.53 27.97 7.40
C TYR A 189 -4.18 28.55 7.00
N LEU A 190 -4.13 29.86 6.81
CA LEU A 190 -3.07 30.74 7.29
C LEU A 190 -3.64 32.18 7.29
N PRO A 191 -3.22 33.04 8.23
CA PRO A 191 -3.90 34.28 8.64
C PRO A 191 -4.04 35.33 7.54
#